data_AF-A0A537Z424-F1
#
_entry.id   AF-A0A537Z424-F1
#
_cell.length_a   1.000
_cell.length_b   1.000
_cell.length_c   1.000
_cell.angle_alpha   90.00
_cell.angle_beta   90.00
_cell.angle_gamma   90.00
#
_symmetry.space_group_name_H-M   'P 1'
#
loop_
_entity.id
_entity.type
_entity.pdbx_description
1 polymer ?
#
loop_
_entity_poly.entity_id
_entity_poly.type
_entity_poly.pdbx_seq_one_letter_code
_entity_poly.pdbx_strand_id
1 'polypeptide(L)' 'DVYEPFLLKRGLLQRTPRGRVATPLAYEHLGLAAPSEAGNPGLFAT' A
#
# COMPACT_ATOMS: atom_id res chain seq x y z
N ASP A 1 2.85 -4.14 -17.24
CA ASP A 1 4.15 -4.49 -16.64
C ASP A 1 5.21 -3.41 -16.47
N VAL A 2 5.10 -2.21 -17.05
CA VAL A 2 6.24 -1.25 -17.05
C VAL A 2 6.28 -0.29 -15.86
N TYR A 3 5.18 -0.13 -15.12
CA TYR A 3 5.06 0.90 -14.07
C TYR A 3 5.62 0.47 -12.71
N GLU A 4 5.64 -0.84 -12.41
CA GLU A 4 6.11 -1.34 -11.12
C GLU A 4 7.53 -0.88 -10.77
N PRO A 5 8.54 -0.94 -11.68
CA PRO A 5 9.90 -0.47 -11.38
C PRO A 5 9.95 1.00 -11.00
N PHE A 6 9.11 1.85 -11.61
CA PHE A 6 9.07 3.28 -11.32
C PHE A 6 8.49 3.53 -9.92
N LEU A 7 7.35 2.91 -9.61
CA LEU A 7 6.68 3.09 -8.31
C LEU A 7 7.52 2.53 -7.15
N LEU A 8 8.22 1.42 -7.37
CA LEU A 8 9.18 0.85 -6.42
C LEU A 8 10.38 1.79 -6.21
N LYS A 9 10.98 2.30 -7.29
CA LYS A 9 12.12 3.24 -7.20
C LYS A 9 11.75 4.57 -6.54
N ARG A 10 10.52 5.04 -6.75
CA ARG A 10 10.00 6.28 -6.16
C ARG A 10 9.57 6.10 -4.70
N GLY A 11 9.60 4.87 -4.16
CA GLY A 11 9.19 4.56 -2.80
C GLY A 11 7.67 4.66 -2.57
N LEU A 12 6.88 4.63 -3.64
CA LEU A 12 5.41 4.70 -3.60
C LEU A 12 4.78 3.30 -3.43
N LEU A 13 5.52 2.24 -3.80
CA LEU A 13 5.03 0.87 -3.74
C LEU A 13 6.06 -0.03 -3.07
N GLN A 14 5.62 -0.89 -2.16
CA GLN A 14 6.45 -1.86 -1.46
C GLN A 14 5.99 -3.28 -1.76
N ARG A 15 6.94 -4.21 -1.87
CA ARG A 15 6.67 -5.65 -1.99
C ARG A 15 6.58 -6.28 -0.61
N THR A 16 5.54 -7.09 -0.39
CA THR A 16 5.35 -7.90 0.81
C THR A 16 5.09 -9.36 0.40
N PRO A 17 5.25 -10.34 1.31
CA PRO A 17 4.92 -11.74 1.01
C PRO A 17 3.45 -11.95 0.61
N ARG A 18 2.55 -11.02 0.96
CA ARG A 18 1.11 -11.08 0.64
C ARG A 18 0.72 -10.29 -0.61
N GLY A 19 1.65 -9.57 -1.25
CA GLY A 19 1.38 -8.80 -2.45
C GLY A 19 2.14 -7.47 -2.50
N ARG A 20 1.53 -6.46 -3.14
CA ARG A 20 2.06 -5.10 -3.20
C ARG A 20 1.25 -4.22 -2.25
N VAL A 21 1.93 -3.35 -1.53
CA VAL A 21 1.31 -2.40 -0.59
C VAL A 21 1.74 -0.99 -0.97
N ALA A 22 0.78 -0.06 -1.03
CA ALA A 22 1.06 1.35 -1.22
C ALA A 22 1.67 1.94 0.05
N THR A 23 2.74 2.70 -0.08
CA THR A 23 3.40 3.33 1.07
C THR A 23 2.65 4.59 1.50
N PRO A 24 2.87 5.10 2.72
CA PRO A 24 2.30 6.40 3.14
C PRO A 24 2.60 7.52 2.13
N LEU A 25 3.81 7.53 1.56
CA LEU A 25 4.22 8.47 0.52
C LEU A 25 3.33 8.40 -0.73
N ALA A 26 2.83 7.22 -1.10
CA ALA A 26 1.89 7.09 -2.21
C ALA A 26 0.52 7.68 -1.88
N TYR A 27 0.04 7.49 -0.66
CA TYR A 27 -1.19 8.13 -0.22
C TYR A 27 -1.05 9.66 -0.21
N GLU A 28 0.06 10.19 0.31
CA GLU A 28 0.37 11.62 0.27
C GLU A 28 0.44 12.17 -1.17
N HIS A 29 1.14 11.48 -2.07
CA HIS A 29 1.25 11.88 -3.48
C HIS A 29 -0.10 11.90 -4.20
N LEU A 30 -1.04 11.06 -3.76
CA LEU A 30 -2.39 11.01 -4.30
C LEU A 30 -3.37 11.94 -3.56
N GLY A 31 -2.94 12.62 -2.49
CA GLY A 31 -3.80 13.43 -1.65
C GLY A 31 -4.84 12.61 -0.87
N LEU A 32 -4.57 11.33 -0.64
CA LEU A 32 -5.45 10.40 0.05
C LEU A 32 -5.01 10.24 1.51
N ALA A 33 -5.98 10.01 2.40
CA ALA A 33 -5.67 9.57 3.75
C ALA A 33 -5.17 8.12 3.70
N ALA A 34 -3.99 7.87 4.27
CA ALA A 34 -3.49 6.51 4.42
C ALA A 34 -4.49 5.70 5.27
N PRO A 35 -4.76 4.43 4.91
CA PRO A 35 -5.64 3.59 5.70
C PRO A 35 -5.04 3.47 7.10
N SER A 36 -5.79 3.94 8.11
CA SER A 36 -5.47 3.62 9.49
C SER A 36 -5.64 2.11 9.65
N GLU A 37 -4.63 1.42 10.19
CA GLU A 37 -4.66 -0.02 10.52
C GLU A 37 -5.75 -0.38 11.57
N ALA A 38 -6.71 0.50 11.83
CA ALA A 38 -7.80 0.35 12.78
C ALA A 38 -9.07 -0.31 12.19
N GLY A 39 -9.01 -0.86 10.97
CA GLY A 39 -10.21 -1.18 10.18
C GLY A 39 -10.45 -2.63 9.80
N ASN A 40 -9.86 -3.63 10.46
CA ASN A 40 -10.28 -5.02 10.22
C ASN A 40 -10.17 -5.93 11.46
N PRO A 41 -11.13 -5.87 12.39
CA PRO A 41 -11.33 -6.96 13.32
C PRO A 41 -11.84 -8.17 12.52
N GLY A 42 -10.91 -9.01 12.08
CA GLY A 42 -11.15 -10.42 11.76
C GLY A 42 -12.35 -10.71 10.86
N LEU A 43 -12.28 -10.35 9.57
CA LEU A 43 -13.15 -10.94 8.53
C LEU A 43 -12.98 -12.47 8.35
N PHE A 44 -12.10 -13.11 9.14
CA PHE A 44 -11.87 -14.56 9.16
C PHE A 44 -12.05 -15.19 10.56
N ALA A 45 -12.70 -14.51 11.51
CA ALA A 45 -13.04 -15.13 12.79
C ALA A 45 -14.35 -15.92 12.67
N THR A 46 -14.27 -17.18 12.25
CA THR A 46 -15.31 -18.21 12.46
C THR A 46 -14.69 -19.55 12.79
#